data_AF-A0A843AAH3-F1
#
_entry.id   AF-A0A843AAH3-F1
#
_cell.length_a   1.000
_cell.length_b   1.000
_cell.length_c   1.000
_cell.angle_alpha   90.00
_cell.angle_beta   90.00
_cell.angle_gamma   90.00
#
_symmetry.space_group_name_H-M   'P 1'
#
loop_
_entity.id
_entity.type
_entity.pdbx_description
1 polymer ?
#
loop_
_entity_poly.entity_id
_entity_poly.type
_entity_poly.pdbx_seq_one_letter_code
_entity_poly.pdbx_strand_id
1 'polypeptide(L)'
;MDKNTKDNLKIIGYILIIILVIAGMFLYIKQTSDKNQTITFDNWKFEIGEDYSGGESASRANAILNYGNSQLMVYGGNQAEEQSKLFGQQPNATIGNKTIDGINYEYESYEGPSFNIQIINYKFIKDGTEFYIHTKIPLDDYNSKSYMEFHNNTIETIIKTIQTQ
;
A
#
# COMPACT_ATOMS: atom_id res chain seq x y z
N MET A 1 31.88 -25.98 42.79
CA MET A 1 30.49 -25.52 42.56
C MET A 1 29.56 -26.68 42.81
N ASP A 2 28.73 -26.60 43.85
CA ASP A 2 27.87 -27.71 44.27
C ASP A 2 26.71 -27.94 43.29
N LYS A 3 26.02 -29.08 43.43
CA LYS A 3 24.94 -29.49 42.55
C LYS A 3 23.79 -28.47 42.55
N ASN A 4 23.44 -27.94 43.72
CA ASN A 4 22.39 -26.94 43.90
C ASN A 4 22.70 -25.62 43.18
N THR A 5 23.97 -25.19 43.19
CA THR A 5 24.43 -23.98 42.50
C THR A 5 24.38 -24.17 40.98
N LYS A 6 24.73 -25.36 40.48
CA LYS A 6 24.62 -25.71 39.05
C LYS A 6 23.17 -25.76 38.57
N ASP A 7 22.28 -26.31 39.39
CA ASP A 7 20.86 -26.44 39.03
C ASP A 7 20.14 -25.09 39.10
N ASN A 8 20.47 -24.24 40.08
CA ASN A 8 19.98 -22.85 40.14
C ASN A 8 20.46 -22.01 38.95
N LEU A 9 21.72 -22.18 38.51
CA LEU A 9 22.23 -21.46 37.33
C LEU A 9 21.49 -21.85 36.04
N LYS A 10 21.13 -23.13 35.90
CA LYS A 10 20.35 -23.62 34.76
C LYS A 10 18.94 -23.05 34.75
N ILE A 11 18.28 -23.01 35.92
CA ILE A 11 16.94 -22.45 36.07
C ILE A 11 16.93 -20.96 35.68
N ILE A 12 17.91 -20.18 36.17
CA ILE A 12 18.07 -18.77 35.79
C ILE A 12 18.31 -18.63 34.28
N GLY A 13 19.13 -19.50 33.69
CA GLY A 13 19.35 -19.54 32.24
C GLY A 13 18.07 -19.80 31.44
N TYR A 14 17.24 -20.76 31.86
CA TYR A 14 15.96 -21.05 31.22
C TYR A 14 14.98 -19.88 31.33
N ILE A 15 14.90 -19.22 32.49
CA ILE A 15 14.05 -18.04 32.69
C ILE A 15 14.46 -16.91 31.74
N LEU A 16 15.76 -16.64 31.60
CA LEU A 16 16.25 -15.62 30.68
C LEU A 16 15.92 -15.93 29.21
N ILE A 17 16.03 -17.20 28.80
CA ILE A 17 15.66 -17.62 27.43
C ILE A 17 14.16 -17.39 27.18
N ILE A 18 13.30 -17.76 28.14
CA ILE A 18 11.85 -17.56 28.02
C ILE A 18 11.50 -16.08 27.91
N ILE A 19 12.14 -15.23 28.72
CA ILE A 19 11.95 -13.76 28.66
C ILE A 19 12.36 -13.23 27.27
N LEU A 20 13.48 -13.68 26.73
CA LEU A 20 13.94 -13.28 25.40
C LEU A 20 12.97 -13.73 24.29
N VAL A 21 12.42 -14.94 24.38
CA VAL A 21 11.42 -15.44 23.43
C VAL A 21 10.14 -14.60 23.51
N ILE A 22 9.64 -14.31 24.72
CA ILE A 22 8.45 -13.49 24.91
C ILE A 22 8.68 -12.06 24.40
N ALA A 23 9.84 -11.46 24.69
CA ALA A 23 10.20 -10.13 24.19
C ALA A 23 10.29 -10.11 22.65
N GLY A 24 10.87 -11.15 22.04
CA GLY A 24 10.91 -11.32 20.58
C GLY A 24 9.51 -11.44 19.97
N MET A 25 8.61 -12.19 20.61
CA MET A 25 7.21 -12.28 20.20
C MET A 25 6.48 -10.93 20.32
N PHE A 26 6.71 -10.18 21.39
CA PHE A 26 6.14 -8.83 21.56
C PHE A 26 6.64 -7.85 20.50
N LEU A 27 7.93 -7.89 20.14
CA LEU A 27 8.47 -7.05 19.07
C LEU A 27 7.91 -7.44 17.70
N TYR A 28 7.76 -8.74 17.43
CA TYR A 28 7.13 -9.25 16.21
C TYR A 28 5.66 -8.83 16.10
N ILE A 29 4.89 -8.95 17.18
CA ILE A 29 3.48 -8.50 17.23
C ILE A 29 3.38 -6.98 17.13
N LYS A 30 4.32 -6.22 17.72
CA LYS A 30 4.32 -4.76 17.61
C LYS A 30 4.61 -4.29 16.19
N GLN A 31 5.48 -4.99 15.46
CA GLN A 31 5.77 -4.69 14.06
C GLN A 31 4.58 -4.98 13.12
N THR A 32 3.70 -5.90 13.50
CA THR A 32 2.42 -6.15 12.79
C THR A 32 1.26 -5.27 13.29
N SER A 33 1.51 -4.36 14.25
CA SER A 33 0.46 -3.63 14.98
C SER A 33 0.45 -2.10 14.78
N ASP A 34 1.23 -1.53 13.86
CA ASP A 34 0.95 -0.16 13.40
C ASP A 34 -0.22 -0.21 12.41
N LYS A 35 -1.41 -0.39 12.99
CA LYS A 35 -2.70 -0.72 12.34
C LYS A 35 -3.35 0.42 11.55
N ASN A 36 -2.72 1.59 11.48
CA ASN A 36 -3.10 2.65 10.58
C ASN A 36 -1.81 3.33 10.16
N GLN A 37 -1.32 2.98 8.96
CA GLN A 37 -0.10 3.58 8.47
C GLN A 37 -0.43 4.94 7.88
N THR A 38 0.22 5.98 8.42
CA THR A 38 0.17 7.29 7.81
C THR A 38 1.30 7.41 6.81
N ILE A 39 0.99 7.52 5.52
CA ILE A 39 1.98 7.89 4.50
C ILE A 39 1.92 9.39 4.28
N THR A 40 3.09 10.02 4.20
CA THR A 40 3.19 11.45 3.86
C THR A 40 4.14 11.64 2.68
N PHE A 41 3.70 12.36 1.64
CA PHE A 41 4.54 12.81 0.51
C PHE A 41 3.99 14.13 -0.03
N ASP A 42 4.83 15.03 -0.53
CA ASP A 42 4.47 16.35 -1.12
C ASP A 42 3.37 17.15 -0.38
N ASN A 43 3.40 17.15 0.96
CA ASN A 43 2.41 17.74 1.89
C ASN A 43 1.07 17.00 2.02
N TRP A 44 0.93 15.85 1.37
CA TRP A 44 -0.20 14.96 1.48
C TRP A 44 -0.02 14.00 2.65
N LYS A 45 -1.11 13.70 3.34
CA LYS A 45 -1.19 12.70 4.40
C LYS A 45 -2.26 11.69 4.03
N PHE A 46 -1.91 10.40 3.98
CA PHE A 46 -2.81 9.29 3.67
C PHE A 46 -2.90 8.38 4.88
N GLU A 47 -4.11 8.05 5.28
CA GLU A 47 -4.35 7.03 6.30
C GLU A 47 -4.70 5.73 5.60
N ILE A 48 -3.90 4.70 5.87
CA ILE A 48 -4.00 3.40 5.23
C ILE A 48 -4.60 2.43 6.24
N GLY A 49 -5.70 1.79 5.84
CA GLY A 49 -6.46 0.88 6.69
C GLY A 49 -5.77 -0.46 6.96
N GLU A 50 -6.44 -1.31 7.74
CA GLU A 50 -5.89 -2.57 8.25
C GLU A 50 -5.64 -3.65 7.17
N ASP A 51 -6.26 -3.50 5.99
CA ASP A 51 -6.15 -4.50 4.91
C ASP A 51 -4.80 -4.49 4.20
N TYR A 52 -3.97 -3.47 4.38
CA TYR A 52 -2.71 -3.29 3.67
C TYR A 52 -1.61 -4.12 4.34
N SER A 53 -0.80 -4.83 3.54
CA SER A 53 0.38 -5.54 4.07
C SER A 53 1.52 -4.57 4.43
N GLY A 54 1.41 -3.31 4.01
CA GLY A 54 2.23 -2.19 4.43
C GLY A 54 2.31 -1.13 3.34
N GLY A 55 2.91 0.02 3.64
CA GLY A 55 3.19 1.05 2.67
C GLY A 55 4.28 2.00 3.13
N GLU A 56 4.95 2.63 2.17
CA GLU A 56 6.06 3.54 2.44
C GLU A 56 6.04 4.73 1.48
N SER A 57 6.52 5.88 1.96
CA SER A 57 6.90 6.99 1.09
C SER A 57 8.18 6.56 0.36
N ALA A 58 8.07 6.31 -0.95
CA ALA A 58 9.21 5.95 -1.78
C ALA A 58 10.04 7.18 -2.17
N SER A 59 9.42 8.37 -2.18
CA SER A 59 10.09 9.65 -2.35
C SER A 59 9.23 10.81 -1.85
N ARG A 60 9.74 12.04 -2.01
CA ARG A 60 8.96 13.25 -1.75
C ARG A 60 7.70 13.36 -2.61
N ALA A 61 7.61 12.72 -3.77
CA ALA A 61 6.52 12.89 -4.73
C ALA A 61 5.66 11.63 -4.94
N ASN A 62 5.97 10.52 -4.25
CA ASN A 62 5.22 9.29 -4.40
C ASN A 62 5.23 8.39 -3.16
N ALA A 63 4.30 7.45 -3.17
CA ALA A 63 4.17 6.40 -2.18
C ALA A 63 3.88 5.04 -2.83
N ILE A 64 4.24 3.98 -2.11
CA ILE A 64 3.97 2.60 -2.47
C ILE A 64 3.08 1.98 -1.39
N LEU A 65 1.98 1.36 -1.81
CA LEU A 65 1.01 0.65 -1.00
C LEU A 65 1.02 -0.82 -1.43
N ASN A 66 1.16 -1.73 -0.48
CA ASN A 66 1.22 -3.16 -0.74
C ASN A 66 -0.01 -3.88 -0.16
N TYR A 67 -0.51 -4.86 -0.92
CA TYR A 67 -1.58 -5.78 -0.52
C TYR A 67 -1.29 -7.16 -1.05
N GLY A 68 -0.96 -8.11 -0.15
CA GLY A 68 -0.49 -9.43 -0.59
C GLY A 68 0.69 -9.31 -1.56
N ASN A 69 0.52 -9.80 -2.79
CA ASN A 69 1.49 -9.71 -3.89
C ASN A 69 1.22 -8.54 -4.86
N SER A 70 0.22 -7.71 -4.57
CA SER A 70 -0.17 -6.57 -5.39
C SER A 70 0.42 -5.27 -4.87
N GLN A 71 0.67 -4.33 -5.78
CA GLN A 71 1.29 -3.04 -5.48
C GLN A 71 0.55 -1.89 -6.15
N LEU A 72 0.30 -0.84 -5.38
CA LEU A 72 -0.26 0.42 -5.84
C LEU A 72 0.77 1.52 -5.60
N MET A 73 1.18 2.20 -6.66
CA MET A 73 2.05 3.37 -6.58
C MET A 73 1.19 4.62 -6.77
N VAL A 74 1.23 5.53 -5.79
CA VAL A 74 0.49 6.79 -5.83
C VAL A 74 1.50 7.91 -6.07
N TYR A 75 1.24 8.73 -7.08
CA TYR A 75 2.08 9.85 -7.48
C TYR A 75 1.31 11.16 -7.30
N GLY A 76 1.99 12.18 -6.78
CA GLY A 76 1.51 13.56 -6.71
C GLY A 76 2.47 14.55 -7.38
N GLY A 77 1.99 15.77 -7.58
CA GLY A 77 2.77 16.87 -8.14
C GLY A 77 3.39 16.51 -9.50
N ASN A 78 4.65 16.91 -9.70
CA ASN A 78 5.35 16.72 -10.99
C ASN A 78 5.42 15.25 -11.44
N GLN A 79 5.49 14.28 -10.52
CA GLN A 79 5.50 12.87 -10.92
C GLN A 79 4.14 12.40 -11.44
N ALA A 80 3.03 12.94 -10.90
CA ALA A 80 1.71 12.67 -11.46
C ALA A 80 1.59 13.20 -12.89
N GLU A 81 2.11 14.40 -13.16
CA GLU A 81 2.11 14.99 -14.51
C GLU A 81 2.94 14.16 -15.51
N GLU A 82 4.11 13.66 -15.10
CA GLU A 82 4.94 12.78 -15.93
C GLU A 82 4.22 11.47 -16.28
N GLN A 83 3.56 10.85 -15.30
CA GLN A 83 2.80 9.61 -15.53
C GLN A 83 1.53 9.86 -16.35
N SER A 84 0.85 10.99 -16.12
CA SER A 84 -0.33 11.43 -16.85
C SER A 84 -0.07 11.58 -18.35
N LYS A 85 1.13 12.00 -18.75
CA LYS A 85 1.53 12.05 -20.17
C LYS A 85 1.53 10.68 -20.84
N LEU A 86 1.80 9.60 -20.09
CA LEU A 86 1.83 8.23 -20.60
C LEU A 86 0.44 7.59 -20.68
N PHE A 87 -0.58 8.21 -20.06
CA PHE A 87 -1.95 7.70 -20.04
C PHE A 87 -2.57 7.69 -21.44
N GLY A 88 -3.28 6.60 -21.77
CA GLY A 88 -3.97 6.44 -23.06
C GLY A 88 -3.04 6.10 -24.22
N GLN A 89 -1.74 5.90 -23.96
CA GLN A 89 -0.78 5.51 -25.00
C GLN A 89 -0.71 4.00 -25.22
N GLN A 90 -1.38 3.20 -24.39
CA GLN A 90 -1.31 1.75 -24.46
C GLN A 90 -2.26 1.21 -25.54
N PRO A 91 -1.76 0.53 -26.59
CA PRO A 91 -2.53 0.22 -27.80
C PRO A 91 -3.73 -0.72 -27.57
N ASN A 92 -3.69 -1.51 -26.50
CA ASN A 92 -4.75 -2.47 -26.15
C ASN A 92 -5.47 -2.10 -24.85
N ALA A 93 -5.32 -0.86 -24.37
CA ALA A 93 -5.95 -0.48 -23.12
C ALA A 93 -7.45 -0.24 -23.28
N THR A 94 -8.18 -0.69 -22.26
CA THR A 94 -9.55 -0.26 -22.03
C THR A 94 -9.51 1.04 -21.24
N ILE A 95 -10.06 2.10 -21.83
CA ILE A 95 -10.18 3.42 -21.19
C ILE A 95 -11.63 3.62 -20.75
N GLY A 96 -11.81 4.14 -19.55
CA GLY A 96 -13.14 4.48 -19.04
C GLY A 96 -13.11 5.64 -18.06
N ASN A 97 -14.31 6.09 -17.72
CA ASN A 97 -14.54 7.15 -16.75
C ASN A 97 -15.41 6.61 -15.62
N LYS A 98 -15.09 6.99 -14.39
CA LYS A 98 -15.88 6.66 -13.20
C LYS A 98 -16.04 7.90 -12.32
N THR A 99 -17.03 7.82 -11.44
CA THR A 99 -17.32 8.88 -10.46
C THR A 99 -17.52 8.24 -9.10
N ILE A 100 -16.85 8.76 -8.08
CA ILE A 100 -17.05 8.39 -6.67
C ILE A 100 -17.14 9.70 -5.88
N ASP A 101 -18.15 9.83 -5.02
CA ASP A 101 -18.41 11.03 -4.21
C ASP A 101 -18.35 12.35 -4.98
N GLY A 102 -18.84 12.34 -6.23
CA GLY A 102 -18.87 13.51 -7.12
C GLY A 102 -17.52 13.87 -7.76
N ILE A 103 -16.45 13.13 -7.49
CA ILE A 103 -15.16 13.28 -8.15
C ILE A 103 -15.07 12.31 -9.34
N ASN A 104 -14.91 12.87 -10.54
CA ASN A 104 -14.68 12.11 -11.75
C ASN A 104 -13.20 11.72 -11.84
N TYR A 105 -12.95 10.51 -12.31
CA TYR A 105 -11.61 10.04 -12.62
C TYR A 105 -11.60 9.16 -13.86
N GLU A 106 -10.51 9.25 -14.61
CA GLU A 106 -10.23 8.42 -15.76
C GLU A 106 -9.47 7.18 -15.31
N TYR A 107 -9.74 6.04 -15.94
CA TYR A 107 -8.93 4.84 -15.75
C TYR A 107 -8.53 4.23 -17.10
N GLU A 108 -7.33 3.65 -17.13
CA GLU A 108 -6.77 2.91 -18.26
C GLU A 108 -6.35 1.53 -17.75
N SER A 109 -6.83 0.47 -18.38
CA SER A 109 -6.61 -0.92 -17.94
C SER A 109 -6.08 -1.78 -19.09
N TYR A 110 -4.95 -2.47 -18.88
CA TYR A 110 -4.31 -3.35 -19.87
C TYR A 110 -3.43 -4.43 -19.24
N GLU A 111 -3.24 -5.54 -19.95
CA GLU A 111 -2.27 -6.57 -19.55
C GLU A 111 -0.83 -6.06 -19.68
N GLY A 112 -0.04 -6.24 -18.62
CA GLY A 112 1.35 -5.80 -18.56
C GLY A 112 2.30 -6.67 -19.37
N PRO A 113 3.56 -6.23 -19.56
CA PRO A 113 4.58 -6.96 -20.33
C PRO A 113 5.00 -8.29 -19.70
N SER A 114 4.71 -8.50 -18.41
CA SER A 114 4.82 -9.81 -17.76
C SER A 114 3.47 -10.50 -17.83
N PHE A 115 3.41 -11.66 -18.50
CA PHE A 115 2.20 -12.42 -18.91
C PHE A 115 1.22 -12.88 -17.80
N ASN A 116 1.25 -12.29 -16.61
CA ASN A 116 0.29 -12.59 -15.55
C ASN A 116 -0.01 -11.37 -14.66
N ILE A 117 0.08 -10.15 -15.21
CA ILE A 117 -0.15 -8.91 -14.47
C ILE A 117 -1.16 -8.04 -15.22
N GLN A 118 -2.23 -7.65 -14.54
CA GLN A 118 -3.09 -6.54 -14.92
C GLN A 118 -2.50 -5.23 -14.42
N ILE A 119 -2.40 -4.25 -15.32
CA ILE A 119 -2.07 -2.87 -14.96
C ILE A 119 -3.34 -2.04 -15.04
N ILE A 120 -3.57 -1.21 -14.04
CA ILE A 120 -4.60 -0.18 -14.10
C ILE A 120 -4.01 1.14 -13.64
N ASN A 121 -4.16 2.16 -14.48
CA ASN A 121 -3.77 3.52 -14.20
C ASN A 121 -5.02 4.34 -13.90
N TYR A 122 -4.96 5.17 -12.87
CA TYR A 122 -6.03 6.10 -12.52
C TYR A 122 -5.52 7.52 -12.57
N LYS A 123 -6.29 8.39 -13.19
CA LYS A 123 -6.01 9.82 -13.28
C LYS A 123 -7.14 10.60 -12.62
N PHE A 124 -6.80 11.42 -11.63
CA PHE A 124 -7.72 12.34 -10.96
C PHE A 124 -7.27 13.79 -11.22
N ILE A 125 -8.22 14.70 -11.29
CA ILE A 125 -7.95 16.14 -11.40
C ILE A 125 -8.81 16.87 -10.37
N LYS A 126 -8.21 17.63 -9.46
CA LYS A 126 -8.91 18.58 -8.57
C LYS A 126 -8.20 19.92 -8.57
N ASP A 127 -8.94 21.01 -8.80
CA ASP A 127 -8.45 22.40 -8.73
C ASP A 127 -7.14 22.64 -9.52
N GLY A 128 -6.98 21.95 -10.65
CA GLY A 128 -5.79 22.03 -11.51
C GLY A 128 -4.61 21.14 -11.09
N THR A 129 -4.74 20.38 -10.00
CA THR A 129 -3.73 19.40 -9.55
C THR A 129 -4.08 18.02 -10.09
N GLU A 130 -3.14 17.38 -10.78
CA GLU A 130 -3.26 16.00 -11.27
C GLU A 130 -2.76 15.00 -10.22
N PHE A 131 -3.46 13.86 -10.14
CA PHE A 131 -3.05 12.70 -9.35
C PHE A 131 -3.02 11.48 -10.23
N TYR A 132 -2.05 10.61 -9.96
CA TYR A 132 -1.89 9.38 -10.72
C TYR A 132 -1.70 8.19 -9.79
N ILE A 133 -2.46 7.12 -10.01
CA ILE A 133 -2.23 5.84 -9.36
C ILE A 133 -1.84 4.84 -10.43
N HIS A 134 -0.70 4.19 -10.26
CA HIS A 134 -0.28 3.05 -11.06
C HIS A 134 -0.45 1.78 -10.25
N THR A 135 -1.24 0.84 -10.75
CA THR A 135 -1.47 -0.44 -10.07
C THR A 135 -0.84 -1.58 -10.85
N LYS A 136 -0.16 -2.49 -10.14
CA LYS A 136 0.35 -3.76 -10.67
C LYS A 136 -0.29 -4.88 -9.88
N ILE A 137 -1.05 -5.72 -10.59
CA ILE A 137 -1.94 -6.70 -9.99
C ILE A 137 -1.71 -8.04 -10.66
N PRO A 138 -1.28 -9.09 -9.96
CA PRO A 138 -1.30 -10.44 -10.52
C PRO A 138 -2.72 -10.79 -11.03
N LEU A 139 -2.87 -11.41 -12.20
CA LEU A 139 -4.20 -11.72 -12.75
C LEU A 139 -5.02 -12.64 -11.83
N ASP A 140 -4.35 -13.53 -11.10
CA ASP A 140 -4.98 -14.40 -10.10
C ASP A 140 -5.59 -13.60 -8.94
N ASP A 141 -5.01 -12.43 -8.61
CA ASP A 141 -5.50 -11.52 -7.58
C ASP A 141 -6.53 -10.51 -8.13
N TYR A 142 -6.45 -10.17 -9.42
CA TYR A 142 -7.27 -9.12 -10.06
C TYR A 142 -8.78 -9.37 -9.95
N ASN A 143 -9.21 -10.62 -10.08
CA ASN A 143 -10.62 -10.99 -9.91
C ASN A 143 -10.99 -11.38 -8.48
N SER A 144 -10.05 -11.30 -7.54
CA SER A 144 -10.34 -11.61 -6.14
C SER A 144 -11.21 -10.49 -5.54
N LYS A 145 -12.29 -10.90 -4.87
CA LYS A 145 -13.19 -9.96 -4.19
C LYS A 145 -12.42 -9.05 -3.21
N SER A 146 -11.48 -9.64 -2.46
CA SER A 146 -10.68 -8.93 -1.47
C SER A 146 -9.75 -7.88 -2.08
N TYR A 147 -9.11 -8.18 -3.23
CA TYR A 147 -8.32 -7.17 -3.93
C TYR A 147 -9.18 -6.03 -4.47
N MET A 148 -10.35 -6.34 -5.06
CA MET A 148 -11.23 -5.31 -5.59
C MET A 148 -11.80 -4.39 -4.48
N GLU A 149 -12.12 -4.94 -3.31
CA GLU A 149 -12.49 -4.15 -2.13
C GLU A 149 -11.33 -3.27 -1.67
N PHE A 150 -10.14 -3.84 -1.50
CA PHE A 150 -8.91 -3.12 -1.18
C PHE A 150 -8.63 -1.96 -2.15
N HIS A 151 -8.75 -2.24 -3.44
CA HIS A 151 -8.51 -1.30 -4.51
C HIS A 151 -9.50 -0.13 -4.48
N ASN A 152 -10.80 -0.43 -4.36
CA ASN A 152 -11.84 0.59 -4.26
C ASN A 152 -11.67 1.43 -2.99
N ASN A 153 -11.37 0.80 -1.85
CA ASN A 153 -11.08 1.50 -0.60
C ASN A 153 -9.88 2.45 -0.74
N THR A 154 -8.85 2.06 -1.49
CA THR A 154 -7.70 2.92 -1.78
C THR A 154 -8.12 4.16 -2.58
N ILE A 155 -8.91 3.96 -3.64
CA ILE A 155 -9.43 5.07 -4.47
C ILE A 155 -10.30 6.00 -3.62
N GLU A 156 -11.23 5.47 -2.82
CA GLU A 156 -12.08 6.25 -1.93
C GLU A 156 -11.25 7.07 -0.91
N THR A 157 -10.21 6.47 -0.35
CA THR A 157 -9.31 7.15 0.59
C THR A 157 -8.57 8.31 -0.08
N ILE A 158 -8.13 8.12 -1.32
CA ILE A 158 -7.49 9.17 -2.12
C ILE A 158 -8.48 10.28 -2.42
N ILE A 159 -9.72 9.95 -2.81
CA ILE A 159 -10.78 10.93 -3.06
C ILE A 159 -11.12 11.75 -1.82
N LYS A 160 -11.25 11.11 -0.65
CA LYS A 160 -11.50 11.82 0.62
C LYS A 160 -10.35 12.75 1.00
N THR A 161 -9.10 12.29 0.81
CA THR A 161 -7.90 13.13 1.02
C THR A 161 -7.93 14.34 0.08
N ILE A 162 -8.23 14.11 -1.20
CA ILE A 162 -8.39 15.15 -2.20
C ILE A 162 -9.47 16.15 -1.77
N GLN A 163 -10.62 15.73 -1.24
CA GLN A 163 -11.72 16.62 -0.84
C GLN A 163 -11.45 17.48 0.40
N THR A 164 -10.65 16.99 1.34
CA THR A 164 -10.42 17.64 2.66
C THR A 164 -9.31 18.69 2.66
N GLN A 165 -8.53 18.77 1.58
CA GLN A 165 -7.59 19.86 1.30
C GLN A 165 -8.23 20.95 0.46
#